data_AF-A0A9X3LU41-F1
#
_entry.id   AF-A0A9X3LU41-F1
#
_cell.length_a   1.000
_cell.length_b   1.000
_cell.length_c   1.000
_cell.angle_alpha   90.00
_cell.angle_beta   90.00
_cell.angle_gamma   90.00
#
_symmetry.space_group_name_H-M   'P 1'
#
loop_
_entity.id
_entity.type
_entity.pdbx_description
1 polymer ?
#
loop_
_entity_poly.entity_id
_entity_poly.type
_entity_poly.pdbx_seq_one_letter_code
_entity_poly.pdbx_strand_id
1 'polypeptide(L)'
;MLINTYTFHYQPDIDDAYEFPVAVMAFDSKAGKMVGTVLDPDHPAAPWQHDEVVIEHLEDIIDGIFRQSAEKRMQTASLLRDGYPVNPYGVHGVGEIGEGDMVGAITLKAHPPILAESPQNAVDLMMDGFVLPLLEYYPESFESFTVDYWPNEEEHYPLVVCVYNEENGRLTGRSLGDPSPLLPPLPRQQRRQIAREMDKFFRKIQRGDAKAALDGLDRTRFGVFKLDNHRAMTPDDALDWAVETLWDLYADKFDEFDEEKAS
;
A
#
# COMPACT_ATOMS: atom_id res chain seq x y z
N MET A 1 -4.08 19.62 7.96
CA MET A 1 -4.99 20.64 7.37
C MET A 1 -6.34 20.00 7.07
N LEU A 2 -7.43 20.78 6.94
CA LEU A 2 -8.73 20.23 6.54
C LEU A 2 -8.80 20.08 5.02
N ILE A 3 -9.09 18.87 4.54
CA ILE A 3 -9.13 18.52 3.12
C ILE A 3 -10.51 17.95 2.79
N ASN A 4 -11.12 18.42 1.69
CA ASN A 4 -12.40 17.88 1.23
C ASN A 4 -12.12 16.59 0.47
N THR A 5 -12.84 15.52 0.77
CA THR A 5 -12.68 14.25 0.08
C THR A 5 -13.99 13.80 -0.55
N TYR A 6 -13.85 13.06 -1.64
CA TYR A 6 -14.94 12.54 -2.44
C TYR A 6 -14.62 11.10 -2.82
N THR A 7 -15.64 10.26 -2.92
CA THR A 7 -15.51 8.89 -3.42
C THR A 7 -16.38 8.72 -4.64
N PHE A 8 -15.80 8.17 -5.70
CA PHE A 8 -16.55 7.72 -6.86
C PHE A 8 -17.09 6.33 -6.59
N HIS A 9 -18.38 6.14 -6.86
CA HIS A 9 -19.03 4.84 -6.84
C HIS A 9 -19.37 4.43 -8.26
N TYR A 10 -19.15 3.16 -8.57
CA TYR A 10 -19.55 2.57 -9.83
C TYR A 10 -20.71 1.60 -9.63
N GLN A 11 -21.72 1.76 -10.46
CA GLN A 11 -22.88 0.89 -10.58
C GLN A 11 -22.76 0.20 -11.94
N PRO A 12 -22.40 -1.11 -12.00
CA PRO A 12 -22.13 -1.80 -13.26
C PRO A 12 -23.37 -2.18 -14.05
N ASP A 13 -24.55 -2.14 -13.43
CA ASP A 13 -25.84 -2.40 -14.04
C ASP A 13 -26.82 -1.34 -13.55
N ILE A 14 -27.31 -0.51 -14.48
CA ILE A 14 -28.24 0.59 -14.17
C ILE A 14 -29.59 0.11 -13.61
N ASP A 15 -29.95 -1.16 -13.85
CA ASP A 15 -31.19 -1.76 -13.38
C ASP A 15 -31.05 -2.41 -11.98
N ASP A 16 -29.82 -2.59 -11.48
CA ASP A 16 -29.54 -3.11 -10.14
C ASP A 16 -29.14 -1.98 -9.18
N ALA A 17 -29.52 -2.10 -7.90
CA ALA A 17 -29.12 -1.14 -6.86
C ALA A 17 -27.68 -1.35 -6.36
N TYR A 18 -26.96 -2.34 -6.89
CA TYR A 18 -25.59 -2.64 -6.51
C TYR A 18 -24.61 -1.59 -7.06
N GLU A 19 -23.94 -0.87 -6.15
CA GLU A 19 -22.85 0.03 -6.45
C GLU A 19 -21.70 -0.18 -5.45
N PHE A 20 -20.47 0.13 -5.86
CA PHE A 20 -19.29 -0.02 -5.01
C PHE A 20 -18.29 1.12 -5.21
N PRO A 21 -17.52 1.50 -4.19
CA PRO A 21 -16.53 2.56 -4.31
C PRO A 21 -15.34 2.10 -5.16
N VAL A 22 -14.88 2.99 -6.06
CA VAL A 22 -13.84 2.66 -7.07
C VAL A 22 -12.72 3.68 -7.17
N ALA A 23 -12.94 4.91 -6.70
CA ALA A 23 -11.89 5.93 -6.69
C ALA A 23 -12.11 6.93 -5.57
N VAL A 24 -11.04 7.59 -5.17
CA VAL A 24 -11.04 8.67 -4.18
C VAL A 24 -10.44 9.90 -4.82
N MET A 25 -10.99 11.06 -4.47
CA MET A 25 -10.44 12.35 -4.83
C MET A 25 -10.40 13.27 -3.60
N ALA A 26 -9.28 13.93 -3.40
CA ALA A 26 -9.07 14.91 -2.35
C ALA A 26 -8.83 16.29 -2.96
N PHE A 27 -9.42 17.32 -2.38
CA PHE A 27 -9.27 18.72 -2.80
C PHE A 27 -8.93 19.63 -1.62
N ASP A 28 -7.74 20.22 -1.69
CA ASP A 28 -7.35 21.35 -0.85
C ASP A 28 -7.83 22.65 -1.49
N SER A 29 -8.89 23.21 -0.93
CA SER A 29 -9.50 24.45 -1.39
C SER A 29 -8.63 25.69 -1.18
N LYS A 30 -7.66 25.64 -0.25
CA LYS A 30 -6.75 26.77 0.01
C LYS A 30 -5.60 26.80 -1.00
N ALA A 31 -5.00 25.64 -1.27
CA ALA A 31 -3.92 25.52 -2.25
C ALA A 31 -4.44 25.41 -3.69
N GLY A 32 -5.73 25.11 -3.87
CA GLY A 32 -6.30 24.81 -5.19
C GLY A 32 -5.75 23.50 -5.78
N LYS A 33 -5.25 22.60 -4.93
CA LYS A 33 -4.65 21.32 -5.33
C LYS A 33 -5.66 20.19 -5.17
N MET A 34 -5.78 19.36 -6.19
CA MET A 34 -6.54 18.12 -6.12
C MET A 34 -5.63 16.95 -6.46
N VAL A 35 -5.94 15.81 -5.87
CA VAL A 35 -5.30 14.53 -6.13
C VAL A 35 -6.40 13.49 -6.16
N GLY A 36 -6.31 12.52 -7.05
CA GLY A 36 -7.22 11.40 -7.09
C GLY A 36 -6.46 10.11 -7.37
N THR A 37 -7.01 9.01 -6.88
CA THR A 37 -6.53 7.65 -7.12
C THR A 37 -7.74 6.79 -7.45
N VAL A 38 -7.60 5.98 -8.49
CA VAL A 38 -8.55 4.94 -8.87
C VAL A 38 -8.02 3.61 -8.32
N LEU A 39 -8.92 2.76 -7.82
CA LEU A 39 -8.58 1.39 -7.44
C LEU A 39 -8.11 0.64 -8.70
N ASP A 40 -7.01 -0.08 -8.61
CA ASP A 40 -6.50 -0.91 -9.72
C ASP A 40 -7.50 -2.05 -10.01
N PRO A 41 -7.78 -2.42 -11.29
CA PRO A 41 -8.77 -3.46 -11.60
C PRO A 41 -8.26 -4.84 -11.18
N ASP A 42 -6.94 -5.04 -11.12
CA ASP A 42 -6.31 -6.26 -10.63
C ASP A 42 -6.15 -6.27 -9.09
N HIS A 43 -6.59 -5.21 -8.40
CA HIS A 43 -6.53 -5.17 -6.95
C HIS A 43 -7.37 -6.31 -6.33
N PRO A 44 -6.89 -7.05 -5.33
CA PRO A 44 -7.63 -8.18 -4.73
C PRO A 44 -9.01 -7.83 -4.17
N ALA A 45 -9.21 -6.57 -3.79
CA ALA A 45 -10.49 -6.03 -3.31
C ALA A 45 -11.44 -5.57 -4.44
N ALA A 46 -10.94 -5.41 -5.67
CA ALA A 46 -11.73 -4.91 -6.78
C ALA A 46 -12.82 -5.93 -7.15
N PRO A 47 -14.11 -5.53 -7.20
CA PRO A 47 -15.15 -6.39 -7.73
C PRO A 47 -14.87 -6.74 -9.19
N TRP A 48 -15.31 -7.92 -9.64
CA TRP A 48 -15.01 -8.41 -11.00
C TRP A 48 -15.55 -7.52 -12.13
N GLN A 49 -16.53 -6.65 -11.86
CA GLN A 49 -17.02 -5.64 -12.79
C GLN A 49 -16.18 -4.36 -12.83
N HIS A 50 -15.17 -4.22 -11.98
CA HIS A 50 -14.23 -3.11 -11.99
C HIS A 50 -13.14 -3.39 -13.03
N ASP A 51 -13.39 -2.97 -14.27
CA ASP A 51 -12.52 -3.24 -15.41
C ASP A 51 -11.81 -1.98 -15.94
N GLU A 52 -10.94 -2.18 -16.93
CA GLU A 52 -10.16 -1.11 -17.56
C GLU A 52 -11.05 0.00 -18.15
N VAL A 53 -12.25 -0.32 -18.64
CA VAL A 53 -13.14 0.68 -19.26
C VAL A 53 -13.65 1.67 -18.22
N VAL A 54 -14.03 1.18 -17.04
CA VAL A 54 -14.47 2.03 -15.93
C VAL A 54 -13.33 2.94 -15.47
N ILE A 55 -12.11 2.41 -15.44
CA ILE A 55 -10.93 3.15 -15.02
C ILE A 55 -10.60 4.26 -16.02
N GLU A 56 -10.61 3.98 -17.32
CA GLU A 56 -10.41 5.01 -18.35
C GLU A 56 -11.43 6.15 -18.19
N HIS A 57 -12.70 5.84 -17.92
CA HIS A 57 -13.72 6.88 -17.67
C HIS A 57 -13.43 7.68 -16.40
N LEU A 58 -13.02 7.03 -15.30
CA LEU A 58 -12.68 7.70 -14.04
C LEU A 58 -11.47 8.61 -14.19
N GLU A 59 -10.42 8.14 -14.87
CA GLU A 59 -9.22 8.92 -15.17
C GLU A 59 -9.57 10.14 -16.03
N ASP A 60 -10.36 9.97 -17.10
CA ASP A 60 -10.81 11.06 -17.96
C ASP A 60 -11.65 12.10 -17.20
N ILE A 61 -12.50 11.66 -16.27
CA ILE A 61 -13.27 12.55 -15.40
C ILE A 61 -12.32 13.33 -14.48
N ILE A 62 -11.42 12.65 -13.77
CA ILE A 62 -10.50 13.27 -12.80
C ILE A 62 -9.55 14.25 -13.49
N ASP A 63 -8.93 13.86 -14.62
CA ASP A 63 -8.08 14.73 -15.43
C ASP A 63 -8.87 15.87 -16.08
N GLY A 64 -10.09 15.56 -16.52
CA GLY A 64 -11.00 16.49 -17.18
C GLY A 64 -11.41 17.67 -16.29
N ILE A 65 -11.54 17.46 -14.98
CA ILE A 65 -11.88 18.51 -14.01
C ILE A 65 -10.91 19.70 -14.09
N PHE A 66 -9.65 19.50 -14.48
CA PHE A 66 -8.68 20.60 -14.58
C PHE A 66 -8.56 21.22 -15.97
N ARG A 67 -8.84 20.44 -17.02
CA ARG A 67 -8.56 20.83 -18.41
C ARG A 67 -9.79 21.43 -19.10
N GLN A 68 -10.99 21.10 -18.63
CA GLN A 68 -12.24 21.46 -19.31
C GLN A 68 -12.73 22.87 -18.94
N SER A 69 -13.60 23.45 -19.78
CA SER A 69 -14.27 24.73 -19.51
C SER A 69 -15.17 24.64 -18.28
N ALA A 70 -15.48 25.79 -17.66
CA ALA A 70 -16.39 25.84 -16.50
C ALA A 70 -17.76 25.21 -16.79
N GLU A 71 -18.28 25.42 -18.00
CA GLU A 71 -19.54 24.83 -18.47
C GLU A 71 -19.49 23.30 -18.52
N LYS A 72 -18.43 22.73 -19.12
CA LYS A 72 -18.23 21.28 -19.15
C LYS A 72 -18.08 20.70 -17.75
N ARG A 73 -17.34 21.37 -16.85
CA ARG A 73 -17.21 20.92 -15.45
C ARG A 73 -18.54 20.91 -14.71
N MET A 74 -19.40 21.91 -14.93
CA MET A 74 -20.74 21.95 -14.35
C MET A 74 -21.62 20.82 -14.91
N GLN A 75 -21.53 20.54 -16.21
CA GLN A 75 -22.22 19.42 -16.83
C GLN A 75 -21.76 18.08 -16.23
N THR A 76 -20.45 17.84 -16.16
CA THR A 76 -19.89 16.63 -15.55
C THR A 76 -20.29 16.50 -14.09
N ALA A 77 -20.25 17.58 -13.30
CA ALA A 77 -20.69 17.56 -11.91
C ALA A 77 -22.19 17.24 -11.77
N SER A 78 -23.03 17.73 -12.67
CA SER A 78 -24.45 17.37 -12.70
C SER A 78 -24.64 15.88 -13.04
N LEU A 79 -23.91 15.37 -14.03
CA LEU A 79 -23.95 13.96 -14.40
C LEU A 79 -23.48 13.08 -13.25
N LEU A 80 -22.36 13.40 -12.59
CA LEU A 80 -21.86 12.64 -11.43
C LEU A 80 -22.82 12.65 -10.22
N ARG A 81 -23.71 13.63 -10.12
CA ARG A 81 -24.76 13.62 -9.09
C ARG A 81 -25.90 12.67 -9.44
N ASP A 82 -26.27 12.63 -10.71
CA ASP A 82 -27.46 11.94 -11.20
C ASP A 82 -27.14 10.53 -11.76
N GLY A 83 -25.86 10.21 -11.98
CA GLY A 83 -25.35 9.01 -12.64
C GLY A 83 -24.63 9.35 -13.95
N TYR A 84 -23.29 9.43 -13.93
CA TYR A 84 -22.50 9.64 -15.13
C TYR A 84 -22.45 8.34 -15.94
N PRO A 85 -22.94 8.32 -17.18
CA PRO A 85 -23.06 7.07 -17.93
C PRO A 85 -21.69 6.52 -18.31
N VAL A 86 -21.51 5.21 -18.15
CA VAL A 86 -20.33 4.47 -18.61
C VAL A 86 -20.70 3.71 -19.88
N ASN A 87 -19.90 3.93 -20.94
CA ASN A 87 -20.05 3.24 -22.20
C ASN A 87 -19.00 2.13 -22.31
N PRO A 88 -19.38 0.85 -22.48
CA PRO A 88 -18.45 -0.28 -22.62
C PRO A 88 -17.53 -0.18 -23.85
N TYR A 89 -17.85 0.68 -24.82
CA TYR A 89 -17.07 0.90 -26.04
C TYR A 89 -16.13 2.11 -25.97
N GLY A 90 -15.91 2.67 -24.78
CA GLY A 90 -14.94 3.73 -24.53
C GLY A 90 -15.49 5.16 -24.61
N VAL A 91 -14.62 6.13 -24.29
CA VAL A 91 -14.95 7.56 -24.14
C VAL A 91 -15.05 8.26 -25.50
N HIS A 92 -15.99 7.85 -26.35
CA HIS A 92 -16.35 8.64 -27.52
C HIS A 92 -17.19 9.85 -27.09
N GLY A 93 -16.50 10.92 -26.70
CA GLY A 93 -16.97 12.29 -26.70
C GLY A 93 -18.25 12.56 -25.93
N VAL A 94 -18.13 13.27 -24.82
CA VAL A 94 -19.24 13.98 -24.15
C VAL A 94 -19.96 14.87 -25.19
N GLY A 95 -20.97 14.33 -25.87
CA GLY A 95 -21.56 14.96 -27.06
C GLY A 95 -22.29 14.00 -28.01
N GLU A 96 -21.91 12.74 -28.09
CA GLU A 96 -22.64 11.73 -28.87
C GLU A 96 -22.96 10.54 -27.96
N ILE A 97 -24.02 10.69 -27.15
CA ILE A 97 -24.75 9.54 -26.61
C ILE A 97 -25.40 8.87 -27.83
N GLY A 98 -24.60 8.13 -28.59
CA GLY A 98 -25.14 7.17 -29.55
C GLY A 98 -25.99 6.15 -28.81
N GLU A 99 -26.93 5.53 -29.52
CA GLU A 99 -27.78 4.44 -29.05
C GLU A 99 -26.98 3.15 -28.70
N GLY A 100 -25.86 3.28 -27.99
CA GLY A 100 -25.23 2.18 -27.27
C GLY A 100 -25.82 2.16 -25.88
N ASP A 101 -26.43 1.03 -25.51
CA ASP A 101 -27.08 0.86 -24.21
C ASP A 101 -26.08 1.19 -23.09
N MET A 102 -26.43 2.16 -22.24
CA MET A 102 -25.65 2.49 -21.05
C MET A 102 -25.59 1.25 -20.17
N VAL A 103 -24.40 0.74 -19.91
CA VAL A 103 -24.26 -0.49 -19.12
C VAL A 103 -24.17 -0.16 -17.64
N GLY A 104 -23.52 0.94 -17.27
CA GLY A 104 -23.36 1.36 -15.88
C GLY A 104 -23.35 2.88 -15.67
N ALA A 105 -23.22 3.28 -14.41
CA ALA A 105 -23.16 4.68 -14.01
C ALA A 105 -22.09 4.92 -12.93
N ILE A 106 -21.44 6.07 -13.00
CA ILE A 106 -20.50 6.56 -11.98
C ILE A 106 -21.17 7.71 -11.22
N THR A 107 -21.19 7.64 -9.90
CA THR A 107 -21.64 8.72 -9.03
C THR A 107 -20.51 9.24 -8.16
N LEU A 108 -20.60 10.51 -7.73
CA LEU A 108 -19.63 11.12 -6.82
C LEU A 108 -20.29 11.47 -5.49
N LYS A 109 -19.75 10.93 -4.39
CA LYS A 109 -20.22 11.21 -3.03
C LYS A 109 -19.20 12.05 -2.29
N ALA A 110 -19.67 13.13 -1.67
CA ALA A 110 -18.84 14.01 -0.84
C ALA A 110 -18.81 13.50 0.60
N HIS A 111 -17.63 13.58 1.22
CA HIS A 111 -17.43 13.25 2.63
C HIS A 111 -17.23 14.50 3.48
N PRO A 112 -17.44 14.41 4.81
CA PRO A 112 -16.98 15.45 5.72
C PRO A 112 -15.47 15.70 5.53
N PRO A 113 -15.01 16.96 5.58
CA PRO A 113 -13.59 17.26 5.47
C PRO A 113 -12.77 16.56 6.55
N ILE A 114 -11.66 15.93 6.16
CA ILE A 114 -10.79 15.19 7.06
C ILE A 114 -9.52 15.99 7.38
N LEU A 115 -8.91 15.69 8.53
CA LEU A 115 -7.61 16.22 8.88
C LEU A 115 -6.53 15.33 8.26
N ALA A 116 -5.73 15.89 7.35
CA ALA A 116 -4.63 15.18 6.70
C ALA A 116 -3.42 16.11 6.51
N GLU A 117 -2.23 15.54 6.31
CA GLU A 117 -1.00 16.31 6.13
C GLU A 117 -0.83 16.85 4.71
N SER A 118 -1.42 16.19 3.73
CA SER A 118 -1.42 16.56 2.32
C SER A 118 -2.65 15.98 1.60
N PRO A 119 -3.01 16.48 0.39
CA PRO A 119 -4.07 15.86 -0.41
C PRO A 119 -3.79 14.39 -0.76
N GLN A 120 -2.52 14.02 -0.96
CA GLN A 120 -2.15 12.62 -1.19
C GLN A 120 -2.45 11.77 0.05
N ASN A 121 -1.96 12.20 1.22
CA ASN A 121 -2.24 11.53 2.48
C ASN A 121 -3.76 11.42 2.77
N ALA A 122 -4.56 12.40 2.37
CA ALA A 122 -6.02 12.31 2.46
C ALA A 122 -6.63 11.25 1.54
N VAL A 123 -6.10 11.10 0.32
CA VAL A 123 -6.50 10.02 -0.60
C VAL A 123 -6.16 8.67 0.00
N ASP A 124 -4.93 8.49 0.48
CA ASP A 124 -4.45 7.23 1.06
C ASP A 124 -5.30 6.82 2.27
N LEU A 125 -5.55 7.76 3.21
CA LEU A 125 -6.40 7.53 4.37
C LEU A 125 -7.84 7.14 4.01
N MET A 126 -8.39 7.70 2.94
CA MET A 126 -9.74 7.37 2.47
C MET A 126 -9.77 6.04 1.72
N MET A 127 -8.72 5.70 0.98
CA MET A 127 -8.62 4.40 0.32
C MET A 127 -8.56 3.29 1.38
N ASP A 128 -7.64 3.42 2.34
CA ASP A 128 -7.41 2.42 3.38
C ASP A 128 -8.51 2.38 4.45
N GLY A 129 -9.06 3.54 4.80
CA GLY A 129 -10.01 3.70 5.91
C GLY A 129 -11.48 3.64 5.50
N PHE A 130 -11.79 3.75 4.21
CA PHE A 130 -13.17 3.77 3.72
C PHE A 130 -13.41 2.86 2.52
N VAL A 131 -12.68 3.02 1.42
CA VAL A 131 -12.94 2.25 0.18
C VAL A 131 -12.67 0.77 0.38
N LEU A 132 -11.46 0.40 0.79
CA LEU A 132 -11.09 -1.00 0.99
C LEU A 132 -11.96 -1.69 2.06
N PRO A 133 -12.23 -1.08 3.23
CA PRO A 133 -13.17 -1.63 4.21
C PRO A 133 -14.60 -1.84 3.71
N LEU A 134 -15.11 -0.97 2.82
CA LEU A 134 -16.44 -1.14 2.20
C LEU A 134 -16.47 -2.28 1.18
N LEU A 135 -15.32 -2.60 0.59
CA LEU A 135 -15.12 -3.77 -0.27
C LEU A 135 -14.76 -5.02 0.55
N GLU A 136 -14.98 -4.98 1.87
CA GLU A 136 -14.66 -6.05 2.82
C GLU A 136 -13.16 -6.44 2.84
N TYR A 137 -12.29 -5.52 2.41
CA TYR A 137 -10.84 -5.68 2.40
C TYR A 137 -10.23 -4.88 3.54
N TYR A 138 -9.89 -5.58 4.63
CA TYR A 138 -9.42 -4.97 5.87
C TYR A 138 -7.92 -5.16 6.05
N PRO A 139 -7.21 -4.16 6.62
CA PRO A 139 -5.81 -4.35 6.95
C PRO A 139 -5.68 -5.32 8.12
N GLU A 140 -4.81 -6.31 7.96
CA GLU A 140 -4.48 -7.30 8.98
C GLU A 140 -3.43 -6.72 9.95
N SER A 141 -3.37 -7.26 11.16
CA SER A 141 -2.35 -6.85 12.16
C SER A 141 -1.09 -7.68 12.01
N PHE A 142 0.05 -7.02 11.88
CA PHE A 142 1.36 -7.64 11.77
C PHE A 142 2.28 -7.22 12.93
N GLU A 143 2.95 -8.19 13.52
CA GLU A 143 4.11 -7.98 14.38
C GLU A 143 5.39 -7.99 13.53
N SER A 144 6.18 -6.93 13.58
CA SER A 144 7.45 -6.85 12.88
C SER A 144 8.63 -7.06 13.83
N PHE A 145 9.66 -7.76 13.34
CA PHE A 145 10.89 -8.03 14.08
C PHE A 145 12.06 -8.29 13.14
N THR A 146 13.29 -8.23 13.65
CA THR A 146 14.50 -8.62 12.93
C THR A 146 15.08 -9.91 13.47
N VAL A 147 15.77 -10.64 12.59
CA VAL A 147 16.72 -11.69 12.99
C VAL A 147 18.12 -11.11 12.90
N ASP A 148 18.83 -11.10 14.03
CA ASP A 148 20.11 -10.42 14.17
C ASP A 148 21.23 -11.44 14.34
N TYR A 149 22.42 -11.12 13.82
CA TYR A 149 23.66 -11.85 14.15
C TYR A 149 24.33 -11.25 15.38
N TRP A 150 24.67 -12.12 16.33
CA TRP A 150 25.29 -11.77 17.61
C TRP A 150 26.69 -12.40 17.68
N PRO A 151 27.76 -11.68 17.30
CA PRO A 151 29.11 -12.17 17.52
C PRO A 151 29.49 -12.22 19.01
N ASN A 152 28.82 -11.42 19.85
CA ASN A 152 28.96 -11.39 21.31
C ASN A 152 27.65 -10.86 21.95
N GLU A 153 27.66 -10.63 23.27
CA GLU A 153 26.47 -10.18 24.03
C GLU A 153 26.11 -8.69 23.83
N GLU A 154 27.03 -7.88 23.28
CA GLU A 154 26.88 -6.42 23.16
C GLU A 154 26.62 -5.95 21.71
N GLU A 155 27.01 -6.76 20.72
CA GLU A 155 26.91 -6.44 19.30
C GLU A 155 25.76 -7.22 18.63
N HIS A 156 24.87 -6.49 17.95
CA HIS A 156 23.72 -7.05 17.23
C HIS A 156 23.61 -6.44 15.84
N TYR A 157 23.63 -7.31 14.82
CA TYR A 157 23.60 -6.89 13.42
C TYR A 157 22.39 -7.49 12.68
N PRO A 158 21.40 -6.67 12.31
CA PRO A 158 20.23 -7.13 11.57
C PRO A 158 20.61 -7.78 10.24
N LEU A 159 20.03 -8.96 10.00
CA LEU A 159 20.22 -9.72 8.77
C LEU A 159 18.94 -9.75 7.93
N VAL A 160 17.81 -9.95 8.59
CA VAL A 160 16.51 -10.21 7.98
C VAL A 160 15.46 -9.42 8.75
N VAL A 161 14.55 -8.78 8.03
CA VAL A 161 13.31 -8.22 8.58
C VAL A 161 12.19 -9.21 8.36
N CYS A 162 11.34 -9.40 9.35
CA CYS A 162 10.23 -10.33 9.33
C CYS A 162 8.96 -9.64 9.80
N VAL A 163 7.84 -10.10 9.26
CA VAL A 163 6.50 -9.77 9.72
C VAL A 163 5.73 -11.05 9.99
N TYR A 164 5.08 -11.09 11.14
CA TYR A 164 4.26 -12.20 11.57
C TYR A 164 2.81 -11.75 11.72
N ASN A 165 1.93 -12.53 11.11
CA ASN A 165 0.50 -12.34 11.23
C ASN A 165 -0.06 -13.35 12.23
N GLU A 166 -0.58 -12.85 13.35
CA GLU A 166 -1.11 -13.72 14.40
C GLU A 166 -2.43 -14.40 14.00
N GLU A 167 -3.22 -13.76 13.15
CA GLU A 167 -4.57 -14.22 12.78
C GLU A 167 -4.52 -15.49 11.91
N ASN A 168 -3.57 -15.56 10.99
CA ASN A 168 -3.38 -16.71 10.10
C ASN A 168 -2.09 -17.50 10.37
N GLY A 169 -1.26 -17.05 11.31
CA GLY A 169 0.00 -17.71 11.71
C GLY A 169 1.10 -17.66 10.64
N ARG A 170 0.99 -16.79 9.64
CA ARG A 170 1.95 -16.65 8.55
C ARG A 170 3.12 -15.78 8.98
N LEU A 171 4.33 -16.27 8.72
CA LEU A 171 5.58 -15.52 8.83
C LEU A 171 6.10 -15.24 7.42
N THR A 172 6.40 -13.97 7.13
CA THR A 172 7.06 -13.54 5.89
C THR A 172 8.33 -12.80 6.28
N GLY A 173 9.40 -12.95 5.50
CA GLY A 173 10.66 -12.27 5.81
C GLY A 173 11.44 -11.90 4.56
N ARG A 174 12.30 -10.90 4.69
CA ARG A 174 13.13 -10.34 3.63
C ARG A 174 14.56 -10.10 4.12
N SER A 175 15.55 -10.53 3.33
CA SER A 175 16.96 -10.25 3.63
C SER A 175 17.28 -8.77 3.41
N LEU A 176 18.10 -8.18 4.26
CA LEU A 176 18.60 -6.80 4.12
C LEU A 176 19.74 -6.67 3.09
N GLY A 177 20.18 -7.79 2.52
CA GLY A 177 21.26 -7.87 1.52
C GLY A 177 22.06 -9.15 1.67
N ASP A 178 22.87 -9.49 0.66
CA ASP A 178 23.84 -10.58 0.76
C ASP A 178 25.26 -10.11 0.36
N PRO A 179 26.12 -9.76 1.32
CA PRO A 179 25.87 -9.69 2.77
C PRO A 179 25.01 -8.48 3.17
N SER A 180 24.38 -8.54 4.36
CA SER A 180 23.72 -7.37 4.95
C SER A 180 24.73 -6.21 5.07
N PRO A 181 24.35 -4.98 4.67
CA PRO A 181 25.22 -3.81 4.75
C PRO A 181 25.58 -3.43 6.20
N LEU A 182 24.80 -3.90 7.16
CA LEU A 182 25.01 -3.67 8.60
C LEU A 182 26.07 -4.59 9.19
N LEU A 183 26.50 -5.64 8.48
CA LEU A 183 27.49 -6.57 9.01
C LEU A 183 28.89 -5.96 9.07
N PRO A 184 29.64 -6.20 10.15
CA PRO A 184 31.04 -5.80 10.21
C PRO A 184 31.88 -6.65 9.25
N PRO A 185 33.16 -6.29 9.05
CA PRO A 185 34.09 -7.14 8.31
C PRO A 185 34.29 -8.50 8.99
N LEU A 186 33.66 -9.56 8.46
CA LEU A 186 33.71 -10.91 9.02
C LEU A 186 34.63 -11.87 8.25
N PRO A 187 35.30 -12.82 8.94
CA PRO A 187 35.99 -13.94 8.32
C PRO A 187 35.08 -14.74 7.39
N ARG A 188 35.66 -15.29 6.32
CA ARG A 188 34.92 -16.10 5.31
C ARG A 188 34.13 -17.25 5.92
N GLN A 189 34.64 -17.87 6.98
CA GLN A 189 33.96 -18.97 7.67
C GLN A 189 32.68 -18.51 8.37
N GLN A 190 32.71 -17.36 9.07
CA GLN A 190 31.55 -16.81 9.76
C GLN A 190 30.47 -16.37 8.75
N ARG A 191 30.85 -15.69 7.67
CA ARG A 191 29.90 -15.34 6.58
C ARG A 191 29.19 -16.55 5.99
N ARG A 192 29.93 -17.64 5.75
CA ARG A 192 29.35 -18.91 5.27
C ARG A 192 28.41 -19.55 6.29
N GLN A 193 28.69 -19.39 7.57
CA GLN A 193 27.81 -19.90 8.63
C GLN A 193 26.51 -19.11 8.67
N ILE A 194 26.59 -17.77 8.63
CA ILE A 194 25.43 -16.88 8.57
C ILE A 194 24.56 -17.23 7.37
N ALA A 195 25.15 -17.28 6.17
CA ALA A 195 24.41 -17.63 4.94
C ALA A 195 23.69 -18.98 5.06
N ARG A 196 24.36 -20.02 5.60
CA ARG A 196 23.74 -21.33 5.79
C ARG A 196 22.58 -21.32 6.78
N GLU A 197 22.66 -20.54 7.85
CA GLU A 197 21.56 -20.41 8.81
C GLU A 197 20.39 -19.62 8.21
N MET A 198 20.66 -18.51 7.52
CA MET A 198 19.61 -17.75 6.83
C MET A 198 18.94 -18.56 5.73
N ASP A 199 19.69 -19.34 4.94
CA ASP A 199 19.14 -20.25 3.94
C ASP A 199 18.21 -21.32 4.55
N LYS A 200 18.52 -21.81 5.76
CA LYS A 200 17.66 -22.77 6.47
C LYS A 200 16.41 -22.08 6.99
N PHE A 201 16.56 -20.87 7.52
CA PHE A 201 15.48 -20.06 8.05
C PHE A 201 14.46 -19.72 6.94
N PHE A 202 14.91 -19.16 5.82
CA PHE A 202 14.04 -18.85 4.67
C PHE A 202 13.38 -20.09 4.06
N ARG A 203 14.08 -21.23 4.00
CA ARG A 203 13.47 -22.49 3.55
C ARG A 203 12.32 -22.97 4.43
N LYS A 204 12.31 -22.63 5.72
CA LYS A 204 11.22 -22.96 6.63
C LYS A 204 10.07 -21.96 6.53
N ILE A 205 10.38 -20.68 6.40
CA ILE A 205 9.41 -19.61 6.07
C ILE A 205 8.63 -19.97 4.80
N GLN A 206 9.33 -20.33 3.72
CA GLN A 206 8.71 -20.71 2.43
C GLN A 206 7.81 -21.94 2.53
N ARG A 207 7.98 -22.78 3.55
CA ARG A 207 7.11 -23.95 3.81
C ARG A 207 5.89 -23.61 4.67
N GLY A 208 5.76 -22.37 5.13
CA GLY A 208 4.70 -21.94 6.03
C GLY A 208 4.87 -22.39 7.48
N ASP A 209 6.06 -22.87 7.87
CA ASP A 209 6.33 -23.34 9.23
C ASP A 209 7.05 -22.26 10.04
N ALA A 210 6.28 -21.23 10.42
CA ALA A 210 6.76 -20.07 11.18
C ALA A 210 7.43 -20.49 12.50
N LYS A 211 6.79 -21.42 13.22
CA LYS A 211 7.30 -21.92 14.49
C LYS A 211 8.62 -22.67 14.32
N ALA A 212 8.72 -23.60 13.37
CA ALA A 212 9.97 -24.31 13.16
C ALA A 212 11.09 -23.39 12.63
N ALA A 213 10.74 -22.31 11.90
CA ALA A 213 11.70 -21.29 11.48
C ALA A 213 12.33 -20.63 12.71
N LEU A 214 11.51 -20.09 13.62
CA LEU A 214 11.95 -19.41 14.83
C LEU A 214 12.64 -20.35 15.84
N ASP A 215 12.10 -21.55 16.06
CA ASP A 215 12.67 -22.57 16.96
C ASP A 215 13.99 -23.13 16.42
N GLY A 216 14.20 -23.04 15.11
CA GLY A 216 15.38 -23.56 14.43
C GLY A 216 16.60 -22.66 14.45
N LEU A 217 16.48 -21.42 14.92
CA LEU A 217 17.59 -20.47 15.00
C LEU A 217 18.57 -20.91 16.08
N ASP A 218 19.88 -20.86 15.78
CA ASP A 218 20.93 -21.01 16.77
C ASP A 218 20.93 -19.77 17.69
N ARG A 219 20.15 -19.84 18.77
CA ARG A 219 19.94 -18.73 19.73
C ARG A 219 21.21 -18.26 20.43
N THR A 220 22.32 -18.98 20.31
CA THR A 220 23.62 -18.51 20.83
C THR A 220 24.29 -17.48 19.93
N ARG A 221 23.90 -17.41 18.65
CA ARG A 221 24.49 -16.53 17.63
C ARG A 221 23.47 -15.68 16.89
N PHE A 222 22.19 -16.01 17.04
CA PHE A 222 21.10 -15.33 16.34
C PHE A 222 19.99 -14.91 17.29
N GLY A 223 19.74 -13.62 17.31
CA GLY A 223 18.68 -12.98 18.07
C GLY A 223 17.40 -12.80 17.29
N VAL A 224 16.32 -12.53 18.03
CA VAL A 224 15.09 -11.95 17.47
C VAL A 224 14.82 -10.65 18.23
N PHE A 225 14.73 -9.54 17.51
CA PHE A 225 14.49 -8.22 18.08
C PHE A 225 13.19 -7.64 17.54
N LYS A 226 12.24 -7.34 18.44
CA LYS A 226 10.94 -6.79 18.05
C LYS A 226 11.09 -5.33 17.62
N LEU A 227 10.48 -4.98 16.49
CA LEU A 227 10.40 -3.61 16.01
C LEU A 227 9.11 -2.96 16.52
N ASP A 228 7.96 -3.33 15.95
CA ASP A 228 6.66 -2.80 16.37
C ASP A 228 5.50 -3.70 15.93
N ASN A 229 4.27 -3.29 16.25
CA ASN A 229 3.06 -3.80 15.64
C ASN A 229 2.46 -2.73 14.72
N HIS A 230 2.04 -3.13 13.52
CA HIS A 230 1.38 -2.22 12.59
C HIS A 230 0.30 -2.97 11.81
N ARG A 231 -0.59 -2.20 11.18
CA ARG A 231 -1.63 -2.75 10.31
C ARG A 231 -1.22 -2.54 8.86
N ALA A 232 -1.38 -3.56 8.05
CA ALA A 232 -1.05 -3.52 6.64
C ALA A 232 -2.05 -4.34 5.83
N MET A 233 -2.21 -3.99 4.55
CA MET A 233 -3.11 -4.69 3.64
C MET A 233 -2.50 -6.01 3.15
N THR A 234 -1.18 -6.05 2.96
CA THR A 234 -0.46 -7.26 2.57
C THR A 234 0.77 -7.48 3.44
N PRO A 235 1.28 -8.73 3.51
CA PRO A 235 2.55 -9.01 4.17
C PRO A 235 3.75 -8.29 3.54
N ASP A 236 3.68 -7.92 2.25
CA ASP A 236 4.78 -7.23 1.57
C ASP A 236 4.79 -5.74 1.92
N ASP A 237 3.64 -5.08 1.99
CA ASP A 237 3.52 -3.70 2.50
C ASP A 237 4.01 -3.63 3.95
N ALA A 238 3.66 -4.66 4.74
CA ALA A 238 4.11 -4.77 6.12
C ALA A 238 5.64 -4.87 6.23
N LEU A 239 6.26 -5.61 5.30
CA LEU A 239 7.72 -5.72 5.22
C LEU A 239 8.37 -4.42 4.79
N ASP A 240 7.79 -3.70 3.83
CA ASP A 240 8.32 -2.41 3.36
C ASP A 240 8.35 -1.40 4.52
N TRP A 241 7.24 -1.28 5.26
CA TRP A 241 7.15 -0.44 6.44
C TRP A 241 8.16 -0.84 7.52
N ALA A 242 8.29 -2.15 7.79
CA ALA A 242 9.24 -2.64 8.79
C ALA A 242 10.70 -2.41 8.40
N VAL A 243 11.02 -2.47 7.10
CA VAL A 243 12.35 -2.16 6.58
C VAL A 243 12.66 -0.68 6.72
N GLU A 244 11.73 0.21 6.36
CA GLU A 244 11.87 1.66 6.55
C GLU A 244 12.09 2.01 8.02
N THR A 245 11.27 1.46 8.92
CA THR A 245 11.40 1.63 10.37
C THR A 245 12.77 1.18 10.88
N LEU A 246 13.28 0.05 10.38
CA LEU A 246 14.62 -0.42 10.75
C LEU A 246 15.70 0.56 10.27
N TRP A 247 15.59 1.07 9.05
CA TRP A 247 16.57 2.02 8.53
C TRP A 247 16.58 3.33 9.30
N ASP A 248 15.41 3.83 9.71
CA ASP A 248 15.31 5.02 10.56
C ASP A 248 16.00 4.81 11.92
N LEU A 249 15.84 3.63 12.53
CA LEU A 249 16.52 3.28 13.79
C LEU A 249 18.05 3.21 13.65
N TYR A 250 18.55 2.94 12.46
CA TYR A 250 19.98 2.84 12.17
C TYR A 250 20.54 4.07 11.46
N ALA A 251 19.72 5.06 11.09
CA ALA A 251 20.14 6.24 10.34
C ALA A 251 21.29 6.98 11.04
N ASP A 252 21.18 7.19 12.36
CA ASP A 252 22.22 7.83 13.18
C ASP A 252 23.56 7.06 13.16
N LYS A 253 23.53 5.73 12.98
CA LYS A 253 24.75 4.90 12.91
C LYS A 253 25.44 4.96 11.55
N PHE A 254 24.77 5.45 10.51
CA PHE A 254 25.37 5.63 9.19
C PHE A 254 26.04 7.00 9.03
N ASP A 255 25.53 8.03 9.70
CA ASP A 255 26.15 9.37 9.68
C ASP A 255 27.53 9.37 10.38
N GLU A 256 27.74 8.54 11.42
CA GLU A 256 29.06 8.40 12.07
C GLU A 256 30.13 7.72 11.19
N PHE A 257 29.72 6.86 10.24
CA PHE A 257 30.66 6.13 9.37
C PHE A 257 31.29 7.00 8.26
N ASP A 258 30.65 8.12 7.91
CA ASP A 258 31.20 9.07 6.93
C ASP A 258 32.11 10.12 7.58
N GLU A 259 31.93 10.45 8.86
CA GLU A 259 32.86 11.34 9.59
C GLU A 259 34.19 10.65 9.91
N GLU A 260 34.19 9.35 10.24
CA GLU A 260 35.42 8.61 10.58
C GLU A 260 36.33 8.35 9.37
N LYS A 261 35.82 8.48 8.13
CA LYS A 261 36.62 8.48 6.90
C LYS A 261 37.13 9.87 6.51
N ALA A 262 36.70 10.91 7.21
CA ALA A 262 37.07 12.30 6.96
C ALA A 262 38.07 12.88 8.00
N SER A 263 38.48 12.10 9.02
CA SER A 263 39.50 12.47 10.02
C SER A 263 40.80 11.68 9.88
#